data_AF-T1JIG8-F1
#
_entry.id   AF-T1JIG8-F1
#
_cell.length_a   1.000
_cell.length_b   1.000
_cell.length_c   1.000
_cell.angle_alpha   90.00
_cell.angle_beta   90.00
_cell.angle_gamma   90.00
#
_symmetry.space_group_name_H-M   'P 1'
#
loop_
_entity.id
_entity.type
_entity.pdbx_description
1 polymer ?
#
loop_
_entity_poly.entity_id
_entity_poly.type
_entity_poly.pdbx_seq_one_letter_code
_entity_poly.pdbx_strand_id
1 'polypeptide(L)'
;MALACSFLCEYDTPKMVTIKSLTIGIINRIIQLLIVIYIVGYVIIYNKGYQEFSTLQSAVTSKVKGVVSTEHLGHVWDVADYVVPPQENGAFFVMTNAIITPNQTQATCAE
;
A
#
# COMPACT_ATOMS: atom_id res chain seq x y z
N MET A 1 49.14 3.04 -35.45
CA MET A 1 47.74 3.53 -35.38
C MET A 1 46.73 2.60 -36.05
N ALA A 2 47.07 1.92 -37.16
CA ALA A 2 46.17 0.96 -37.81
C ALA A 2 45.86 -0.32 -36.99
N LEU A 3 46.81 -0.79 -36.16
CA LEU A 3 46.65 -2.02 -35.36
C LEU A 3 45.65 -1.90 -34.19
N ALA A 4 45.41 -0.70 -33.65
CA ALA A 4 44.51 -0.51 -32.50
C ALA A 4 43.02 -0.49 -32.88
N CYS A 5 42.71 -0.11 -34.13
CA CYS A 5 41.34 -0.02 -34.63
C CYS A 5 40.74 -1.42 -34.87
N SER A 6 41.57 -2.39 -35.30
CA SER A 6 41.14 -3.76 -35.58
C SER A 6 40.62 -4.50 -34.35
N PHE A 7 41.22 -4.28 -33.17
CA PHE A 7 40.79 -4.93 -31.91
C PHE A 7 39.49 -4.33 -31.32
N LEU A 8 39.18 -3.06 -31.58
CA LEU A 8 37.99 -2.39 -31.02
C LEU A 8 36.73 -2.63 -31.85
N CYS A 9 36.86 -3.08 -33.10
CA CYS A 9 35.76 -3.38 -34.01
C CYS A 9 35.71 -4.87 -34.39
N GLU A 10 36.12 -5.75 -33.50
CA GLU A 10 36.00 -7.20 -33.70
C GLU A 10 34.70 -7.69 -33.05
N TYR A 11 33.79 -8.21 -33.86
CA TYR A 11 32.50 -8.74 -33.44
C TYR A 11 32.44 -10.22 -33.77
N ASP A 12 32.68 -11.07 -32.75
CA ASP A 12 32.57 -12.51 -32.88
C ASP A 12 31.12 -12.95 -32.67
N THR A 13 30.53 -13.55 -33.70
CA THR A 13 29.18 -14.14 -33.61
C THR A 13 29.31 -15.64 -33.38
N PRO A 14 28.57 -16.24 -32.43
CA PRO A 14 28.60 -17.68 -32.24
C PRO A 14 28.15 -18.39 -33.51
N LYS A 15 28.96 -19.35 -33.98
CA LYS A 15 28.60 -20.20 -35.12
C LYS A 15 27.41 -21.07 -34.75
N MET A 16 26.25 -20.77 -35.33
CA MET A 16 25.00 -21.50 -35.07
C MET A 16 24.91 -22.74 -35.97
N VAL A 17 24.51 -23.87 -35.39
CA VAL A 17 24.23 -25.11 -36.14
C VAL A 17 22.72 -25.30 -36.26
N THR A 18 22.21 -25.29 -37.48
CA THR A 18 20.79 -25.50 -37.76
C THR A 18 20.49 -26.99 -37.82
N ILE A 19 19.81 -27.52 -36.80
CA ILE A 19 19.36 -28.92 -36.77
C ILE A 19 17.99 -29.01 -37.45
N LYS A 20 17.90 -29.77 -38.55
CA LYS A 20 16.65 -29.97 -39.29
C LYS A 20 15.91 -31.19 -38.77
N SER A 21 15.07 -30.99 -37.74
CA SER A 21 14.23 -32.03 -37.17
C SER A 21 12.89 -31.49 -36.71
N LEU A 22 11.80 -32.15 -37.11
CA LEU A 22 10.43 -31.72 -36.80
C LEU A 22 10.14 -31.74 -35.29
N THR A 23 10.51 -32.83 -34.61
CA THR A 23 10.23 -33.03 -33.18
C THR A 23 10.82 -31.93 -32.31
N ILE A 24 12.11 -31.62 -32.48
CA ILE A 24 12.81 -30.60 -31.69
C ILE A 24 12.29 -29.20 -32.03
N GLY A 25 11.91 -28.95 -33.29
CA GLY A 25 11.28 -27.70 -33.71
C GLY A 25 9.93 -27.47 -33.03
N ILE A 26 9.08 -28.49 -32.95
CA ILE A 26 7.78 -28.43 -32.28
C ILE A 26 7.97 -28.17 -30.77
N ILE A 27 8.87 -28.90 -30.12
CA ILE A 27 9.16 -28.72 -28.68
C ILE A 27 9.59 -27.28 -28.41
N ASN A 28 10.53 -26.74 -29.21
CA ASN A 28 10.98 -25.36 -29.06
C ASN A 28 9.84 -24.35 -29.27
N ARG A 29 8.97 -24.56 -30.26
CA ARG A 29 7.82 -23.69 -30.49
C ARG A 29 6.79 -23.74 -29.37
N ILE A 30 6.53 -24.91 -28.78
CA ILE A 30 5.64 -25.04 -27.62
C ILE A 30 6.22 -24.30 -26.41
N ILE A 31 7.51 -24.49 -26.12
CA ILE A 31 8.18 -23.80 -25.00
C ILE A 31 8.11 -22.28 -25.20
N GLN A 32 8.44 -21.79 -26.40
CA GLN A 32 8.32 -20.37 -26.72
C GLN A 32 6.89 -19.84 -26.53
N LEU A 33 5.88 -20.57 -27.00
CA LEU A 33 4.48 -20.18 -26.82
C LEU A 33 4.07 -20.14 -25.35
N LEU A 34 4.48 -21.12 -24.54
CA LEU A 34 4.20 -21.14 -23.11
C LEU A 34 4.80 -19.93 -22.39
N ILE A 35 6.05 -19.57 -22.71
CA ILE A 35 6.72 -18.40 -22.15
C ILE A 35 5.95 -17.11 -22.52
N VAL A 36 5.56 -16.97 -23.79
CA VAL A 36 4.79 -15.80 -24.26
C VAL A 36 3.44 -15.72 -23.57
N ILE A 37 2.70 -16.82 -23.47
CA ILE A 37 1.40 -16.86 -22.80
C ILE A 37 1.53 -16.47 -21.32
N TYR A 38 2.55 -16.97 -20.62
CA TYR A 38 2.79 -16.64 -19.22
C TYR A 38 3.07 -15.15 -19.05
N ILE A 39 3.98 -14.57 -19.85
CA ILE A 39 4.31 -13.14 -19.76
C ILE A 39 3.08 -12.28 -20.06
N VAL A 40 2.38 -12.55 -21.16
CA VAL A 40 1.24 -11.71 -21.58
C VAL A 40 0.06 -11.88 -20.62
N GLY A 41 -0.32 -13.12 -20.29
CA GLY A 41 -1.49 -13.38 -19.45
C GLY A 41 -1.26 -12.99 -17.98
N TYR A 42 -0.15 -13.43 -17.40
CA TYR A 42 0.10 -13.24 -15.98
C TYR A 42 0.78 -11.90 -15.68
N VAL A 43 1.88 -11.57 -16.36
CA VAL A 43 2.67 -10.38 -16.02
C VAL A 43 1.98 -9.11 -16.53
N ILE A 44 1.56 -9.09 -17.79
CA ILE A 44 0.96 -7.89 -18.39
C ILE A 44 -0.50 -7.74 -18.00
N ILE A 45 -1.35 -8.75 -18.22
CA ILE A 45 -2.80 -8.60 -17.99
C ILE A 45 -3.14 -8.67 -16.50
N TYR A 46 -2.78 -9.76 -15.82
CA TYR A 46 -3.21 -9.99 -14.44
C TYR A 46 -2.55 -9.03 -13.44
N ASN A 47 -1.21 -8.92 -13.47
CA ASN A 47 -0.49 -8.00 -12.59
C ASN A 47 -0.49 -6.55 -13.07
N LYS A 48 -1.07 -6.27 -14.25
CA LYS A 48 -1.06 -4.94 -14.86
C LYS A 48 0.34 -4.33 -14.93
N GLY A 49 1.37 -5.14 -15.22
CA GLY A 49 2.77 -4.71 -15.21
C GLY A 49 3.14 -3.65 -16.26
N TYR A 50 2.18 -3.26 -17.11
CA TYR A 50 2.30 -2.11 -18.02
C TYR A 50 1.95 -0.77 -17.36
N GLN A 51 1.44 -0.79 -16.12
CA GLN A 51 1.04 0.41 -15.37
C GLN A 51 1.95 0.61 -14.16
N GLU A 52 2.43 1.84 -13.98
CA GLU A 52 3.04 2.28 -12.74
C GLU A 52 1.92 2.70 -11.78
N PHE A 53 1.79 2.00 -10.64
CA PHE A 53 0.80 2.34 -9.62
C PHE A 53 1.42 3.30 -8.61
N SER A 54 0.92 4.53 -8.56
CA SER A 54 1.27 5.46 -7.49
C SER A 54 0.52 5.10 -6.21
N THR A 55 1.21 5.09 -5.07
CA THR A 55 0.59 4.98 -3.76
C THR A 55 -0.29 6.20 -3.50
N LEU A 56 -1.57 5.97 -3.18
CA LEU A 56 -2.50 7.04 -2.83
C LEU A 56 -2.15 7.57 -1.44
N GLN A 57 -1.78 8.85 -1.35
CA GLN A 57 -1.65 9.56 -0.08
C GLN A 57 -2.96 10.32 0.17
N SER A 58 -3.76 9.86 1.12
CA SER A 58 -4.99 10.53 1.52
C SER A 58 -4.82 11.23 2.87
N ALA A 59 -5.41 12.41 3.00
CA ALA A 59 -5.50 13.15 4.25
C ALA A 59 -6.98 13.44 4.54
N VAL A 60 -7.43 13.10 5.75
CA VAL A 60 -8.82 13.32 6.19
C VAL A 60 -8.80 14.26 7.38
N THR A 61 -9.55 15.36 7.30
CA THR A 61 -9.71 16.32 8.40
C THR A 61 -11.16 16.30 8.87
N SER A 62 -11.39 15.83 10.10
CA SER A 62 -12.71 15.80 10.75
C SER A 62 -12.88 17.02 11.67
N LYS A 63 -14.10 17.58 11.70
CA LYS A 63 -14.48 18.66 12.63
C LYS A 63 -15.85 18.36 13.21
N VAL A 64 -15.90 18.13 14.52
CA VAL A 64 -17.15 17.84 15.25
C VAL A 64 -17.81 19.15 15.68
N LYS A 65 -19.15 19.20 15.67
CA LYS A 65 -19.95 20.32 16.15
C LYS A 65 -21.16 19.79 16.93
N GLY A 66 -21.44 20.39 18.08
CA GLY A 66 -22.59 20.06 18.90
C GLY A 66 -22.41 20.56 20.32
N VAL A 67 -23.51 20.93 20.96
CA VAL A 67 -23.58 21.32 22.37
C VAL A 67 -24.68 20.50 23.00
N VAL A 68 -24.40 19.89 24.14
CA VAL A 68 -25.36 19.04 24.86
C VAL A 68 -25.42 19.47 26.31
N SER A 69 -26.61 19.74 26.82
CA SER A 69 -26.83 20.03 28.23
C SER A 69 -27.30 18.76 28.93
N THR A 70 -26.62 18.33 30.00
CA THR A 70 -27.10 17.22 30.83
C THR A 70 -27.82 17.77 32.06
N GLU A 71 -29.09 17.38 32.25
CA GLU A 71 -29.88 17.80 33.41
C GLU A 71 -29.35 17.21 34.71
N HIS A 72 -28.71 16.04 34.66
CA HIS A 72 -28.25 15.31 35.85
C HIS A 72 -26.97 15.89 36.47
N LEU A 73 -26.08 16.48 35.67
CA LEU A 73 -24.87 17.13 36.17
C LEU A 73 -24.94 18.67 36.10
N GLY A 74 -26.00 19.25 35.52
CA GLY A 74 -26.13 20.70 35.33
C GLY A 74 -25.01 21.32 34.48
N HIS A 75 -24.30 20.50 33.71
CA HIS A 75 -23.14 20.88 32.91
C HIS A 75 -23.50 20.95 31.42
N VAL A 76 -22.99 21.97 30.74
CA VAL A 76 -23.08 22.09 29.28
C VAL A 76 -21.80 21.51 28.70
N TRP A 77 -21.92 20.45 27.92
CA TRP A 77 -20.82 19.79 27.24
C TRP A 77 -20.59 20.42 25.87
N ASP A 78 -19.39 20.94 25.65
CA ASP A 78 -18.96 21.45 24.35
C ASP A 78 -18.03 20.47 23.62
N VAL A 79 -17.64 20.82 22.40
CA VAL A 79 -16.76 19.99 21.57
C VAL A 79 -15.40 19.73 22.24
N ALA A 80 -14.91 20.64 23.08
CA ALA A 80 -13.64 20.46 23.79
C ALA A 80 -13.77 19.47 24.96
N ASP A 81 -14.97 19.32 25.53
CA ASP A 81 -15.19 18.41 26.67
C ASP A 81 -15.37 16.95 26.26
N TYR A 82 -16.11 16.68 25.17
CA TYR A 82 -16.43 15.30 24.75
C TYR A 82 -15.55 14.74 23.62
N VAL A 83 -14.69 15.55 23.00
CA VAL A 83 -13.74 15.11 21.95
C VAL A 83 -12.31 15.19 22.48
N VAL A 84 -11.75 14.04 22.84
CA VAL A 84 -10.37 13.92 23.35
C VAL A 84 -9.65 12.79 22.62
N PRO A 85 -8.52 13.03 21.96
CA PRO A 85 -7.90 14.33 21.64
C PRO A 85 -8.73 15.13 20.63
N PRO A 86 -8.65 16.48 20.62
CA PRO A 86 -9.37 17.32 19.65
C PRO A 86 -8.84 17.18 18.21
N GLN A 87 -7.66 16.60 18.03
CA GLN A 87 -7.04 16.41 16.72
C GLN A 87 -6.33 15.05 16.66
N GLU A 88 -6.93 14.10 15.95
CA GLU A 88 -6.34 12.80 15.65
C GLU A 88 -6.29 12.56 14.13
N ASN A 89 -5.27 11.81 13.68
CA ASN A 89 -5.10 11.52 12.27
C ASN A 89 -5.98 10.34 11.86
N GLY A 90 -7.05 10.61 11.10
CA GLY A 90 -7.93 9.57 10.56
C GLY A 90 -8.94 8.98 11.54
N ALA A 91 -9.06 9.52 12.76
CA ALA A 91 -10.04 9.11 13.77
C ALA A 91 -10.53 10.31 14.57
N PHE A 92 -11.63 10.14 15.31
CA PHE A 92 -12.07 11.07 16.35
C PHE A 92 -12.85 10.29 17.40
N PHE A 93 -12.74 10.71 18.66
CA PHE A 93 -13.46 10.12 19.78
C PHE A 93 -14.62 11.03 20.19
N VAL A 94 -15.77 10.44 20.55
CA VAL A 94 -16.94 11.17 21.06
C VAL A 94 -17.44 10.49 22.32
N MET A 95 -17.35 11.19 23.44
CA MET A 95 -17.89 10.72 24.71
C MET A 95 -19.42 10.81 24.72
N THR A 96 -20.09 9.67 24.94
CA THR A 96 -21.55 9.59 25.00
C THR A 96 -22.09 9.33 26.41
N ASN A 97 -21.24 8.84 27.32
CA ASN A 97 -21.57 8.62 28.72
C ASN A 97 -20.32 8.86 29.59
N ALA A 98 -20.51 9.47 30.76
CA ALA A 98 -19.44 9.75 31.72
C ALA A 98 -19.92 9.49 33.15
N ILE A 99 -19.10 8.78 33.93
CA ILE A 99 -19.28 8.61 35.37
C ILE A 99 -18.14 9.39 36.03
N ILE A 100 -18.48 10.45 36.77
CA ILE A 100 -17.51 11.35 37.40
C ILE A 100 -17.46 11.04 38.90
N THR A 101 -16.30 10.62 39.40
CA THR A 101 -16.01 10.44 40.83
C THR A 101 -15.11 11.58 41.33
N PRO A 102 -15.69 12.68 41.84
CA PRO A 102 -14.92 13.83 42.29
C PRO A 102 -14.09 13.51 43.54
N ASN A 103 -12.99 14.24 43.76
CA ASN A 103 -12.17 14.20 44.98
C ASN A 103 -11.55 12.84 45.32
N GLN A 104 -11.13 12.08 44.30
CA GLN A 104 -10.30 10.89 44.50
C GLN A 104 -8.95 11.28 45.13
N THR A 105 -8.60 10.68 46.27
CA THR A 105 -7.32 10.87 46.96
C THR A 105 -6.60 9.55 47.12
N GLN A 106 -5.28 9.56 47.08
CA GLN A 106 -4.48 8.35 47.28
C GLN A 106 -4.60 7.85 48.72
N ALA A 107 -5.32 6.76 48.91
CA ALA A 107 -5.50 6.09 50.19
C ALA A 107 -5.68 4.57 49.99
N THR A 108 -5.57 3.81 51.06
CA THR A 108 -5.95 2.39 51.07
C THR A 108 -7.46 2.30 51.29
N CYS A 109 -8.20 1.87 50.27
CA CYS A 109 -9.65 1.69 50.29
C CYS A 109 -10.04 0.32 49.70
N ALA A 110 -11.18 -0.22 50.13
CA ALA A 110 -11.78 -1.40 49.49
C ALA A 110 -12.40 -0.99 48.14
N GLU A 111 -12.43 -1.93 47.19
CA GLU A 111 -13.17 -1.78 45.93
C GLU A 111 -14.69 -1.72 46.17
#